data_AF-A0A444MS51-F1
#
_entry.id   AF-A0A444MS51-F1
#
_cell.length_a   1.000
_cell.length_b   1.000
_cell.length_c   1.000
_cell.angle_alpha   90.00
_cell.angle_beta   90.00
_cell.angle_gamma   90.00
#
_symmetry.space_group_name_H-M   'P 1'
#
loop_
_entity.id
_entity.type
_entity.pdbx_description
1 polymer ?
#
loop_
_entity_poly.entity_id
_entity_poly.type
_entity_poly.pdbx_seq_one_letter_code
_entity_poly.pdbx_strand_id
1 'polypeptide(L)'
;MKILSVISLLFVTMAASKGQTPANVYITLDNSRQMNIGRYSFFNKEVHYSLYKTDDTHYVLQYTATRPGLIFLNNKPIYVTPGDSIALTYKMFFQTRDVMSDTLMAAGKNSANYMFANLIATRALDNYFPDFKEARYKNNVVLFYNQLCKDEETYNTYFDKLLNARGCNPVLIAYLKRAKRNQLLFNLIYFENEMDETHNPGLAAFSKLVDNTMAGTKFLPGDADLSFIQENLFRKYLTRLVNIKFYHLNTKKDYAGLLGYIDGYPDTYVREYFIYNLLKDYKNKLNLVDNETLTNRVQTFSNQDIKSEINDPKL
;
A
#
# COMPACT_ATOMS: atom_id res chain seq x y z
N MET A 1 -37.31 24.11 -26.20
CA MET A 1 -38.24 24.27 -25.04
C MET A 1 -39.02 22.97 -24.90
N LYS A 2 -38.99 22.18 -23.83
CA LYS A 2 -38.49 22.35 -22.46
C LYS A 2 -37.73 21.08 -22.05
N ILE A 3 -36.48 21.28 -21.64
CA ILE A 3 -35.72 20.37 -20.78
C ILE A 3 -36.27 20.60 -19.38
N LEU A 4 -36.98 19.61 -18.80
CA LEU A 4 -37.33 19.62 -17.37
C LEU A 4 -38.05 18.31 -17.03
N SER A 5 -37.29 17.27 -16.72
CA SER A 5 -37.69 16.22 -15.77
C SER A 5 -36.49 15.33 -15.50
N VAL A 6 -36.41 14.84 -14.26
CA VAL A 6 -35.34 14.02 -13.69
C VAL A 6 -34.17 14.82 -13.09
N ILE A 7 -34.49 15.81 -12.24
CA ILE A 7 -33.71 16.06 -11.02
C ILE A 7 -34.70 16.03 -9.86
N SER A 8 -35.11 14.83 -9.48
CA SER A 8 -35.66 14.58 -8.15
C SER A 8 -34.54 13.95 -7.35
N LEU A 9 -33.68 14.82 -6.82
CA LEU A 9 -32.67 14.49 -5.82
C LEU A 9 -33.40 13.97 -4.58
N LEU A 10 -33.51 12.64 -4.46
CA LEU A 10 -33.80 12.00 -3.19
C LEU A 10 -32.54 12.18 -2.33
N PHE A 11 -32.54 13.24 -1.54
CA PHE A 11 -31.64 13.40 -0.40
C PHE A 11 -31.93 12.28 0.60
N VAL A 12 -31.29 11.14 0.43
CA VAL A 12 -31.08 10.20 1.53
C VAL A 12 -29.92 10.78 2.34
N THR A 13 -30.22 11.74 3.21
CA THR A 13 -29.30 12.13 4.27
C THR A 13 -29.25 10.97 5.27
N MET A 14 -28.33 10.03 5.06
CA MET A 14 -27.85 9.23 6.19
C MET A 14 -27.30 10.20 7.23
N ALA A 15 -27.70 10.01 8.49
CA ALA A 15 -27.24 10.82 9.61
C ALA A 15 -25.72 10.82 9.64
N ALA A 16 -25.11 11.92 9.15
CA ALA A 16 -23.67 12.12 9.28
C ALA A 16 -23.36 12.20 10.77
N SER A 17 -22.52 11.30 11.27
CA SER A 17 -21.97 11.44 12.60
C SER A 17 -21.23 12.79 12.70
N LYS A 18 -21.25 13.43 13.87
CA LYS A 18 -20.68 14.77 14.08
C LYS A 18 -19.27 14.87 13.47
N GLY A 19 -19.12 15.68 12.41
CA GLY A 19 -17.84 16.00 11.78
C GLY A 19 -17.53 15.27 10.46
N GLN A 20 -18.36 14.34 9.99
CA GLN A 20 -18.18 13.70 8.69
C GLN A 20 -18.87 14.51 7.58
N THR A 21 -18.13 14.90 6.55
CA THR A 21 -18.71 15.51 5.33
C THR A 21 -18.61 14.49 4.20
N PRO A 22 -19.75 13.98 3.66
CA PRO A 22 -19.71 12.99 2.61
C PRO A 22 -19.05 13.55 1.35
N ALA A 23 -18.17 12.77 0.74
CA ALA A 23 -17.73 13.01 -0.62
C ALA A 23 -18.56 12.15 -1.57
N ASN A 24 -19.05 12.74 -2.67
CA ASN A 24 -19.84 12.04 -3.68
C ASN A 24 -19.05 11.95 -4.98
N VAL A 25 -18.83 10.74 -5.46
CA VAL A 25 -18.18 10.45 -6.74
C VAL A 25 -19.23 9.84 -7.66
N TYR A 26 -19.65 10.61 -8.65
CA TYR A 26 -20.59 10.20 -9.70
C TYR A 26 -19.79 9.53 -10.81
N ILE A 27 -19.93 8.21 -10.94
CA ILE A 27 -19.11 7.37 -11.81
C ILE A 27 -19.92 6.99 -13.05
N THR A 28 -19.35 7.23 -14.23
CA THR A 28 -19.86 6.77 -15.53
C THR A 28 -18.91 5.74 -16.11
N LEU A 29 -19.42 4.59 -16.54
CA LEU A 29 -18.68 3.58 -17.28
C LEU A 29 -18.83 3.83 -18.79
N ASP A 30 -17.71 4.07 -19.47
CA ASP A 30 -17.62 4.17 -20.93
C ASP A 30 -16.96 2.89 -21.48
N ASN A 31 -17.69 2.13 -22.30
CA ASN A 31 -17.28 0.82 -22.85
C ASN A 31 -16.88 -0.24 -21.80
N SER A 32 -17.43 -0.13 -20.59
CA SER A 32 -17.40 -1.17 -19.57
C SER A 32 -18.82 -1.39 -19.03
N ARG A 33 -19.13 -2.63 -18.66
CA ARG A 33 -20.39 -3.01 -17.98
C ARG A 33 -20.16 -3.47 -16.55
N GLN A 34 -18.91 -3.52 -16.11
CA GLN A 34 -18.54 -4.02 -14.79
C GLN A 34 -17.73 -2.98 -14.03
N MET A 35 -18.18 -2.77 -12.80
CA MET A 35 -17.48 -1.95 -11.83
C MET A 35 -17.13 -2.84 -10.64
N ASN A 36 -15.83 -2.92 -10.37
CA ASN A 36 -15.26 -3.53 -9.19
C ASN A 36 -14.72 -2.42 -8.30
N ILE A 37 -15.21 -2.36 -7.06
CA ILE A 37 -14.60 -1.55 -6.01
C ILE A 37 -13.84 -2.50 -5.10
N GLY A 38 -12.52 -2.45 -5.24
CA GLY A 38 -11.60 -3.28 -4.47
C GLY A 38 -11.16 -2.58 -3.20
N ARG A 39 -10.92 -3.40 -2.17
CA ARG A 39 -10.21 -3.00 -0.97
C ARG A 39 -9.02 -3.92 -0.76
N TYR A 40 -7.88 -3.33 -0.46
CA TYR A 40 -6.66 -4.06 -0.12
C TYR A 40 -6.18 -3.56 1.25
N SER A 41 -6.42 -4.33 2.30
CA SER A 41 -5.83 -4.15 3.63
C SER A 41 -5.76 -5.50 4.34
N PHE A 42 -4.80 -5.68 5.26
CA PHE A 42 -4.71 -6.90 6.08
C PHE A 42 -5.81 -6.99 7.12
N PHE A 43 -6.15 -5.87 7.75
CA PHE A 43 -7.19 -5.80 8.78
C PHE A 43 -8.55 -5.51 8.15
N ASN A 44 -9.60 -6.04 8.77
CA ASN A 44 -10.97 -5.65 8.46
C ASN A 44 -11.34 -4.29 9.10
N LYS A 45 -10.64 -3.22 8.71
CA LYS A 45 -11.00 -1.82 9.01
C LYS A 45 -12.43 -1.46 8.58
N GLU A 46 -13.06 -0.48 9.21
CA GLU A 46 -14.39 -0.01 8.81
C GLU A 46 -14.41 0.51 7.36
N VAL A 47 -15.45 0.13 6.62
CA VAL A 47 -15.67 0.61 5.25
C VAL A 47 -16.44 1.92 5.31
N HIS A 48 -15.75 3.02 5.03
CA HIS A 48 -16.35 4.35 5.02
C HIS A 48 -16.90 4.74 3.64
N TYR A 49 -17.43 3.79 2.87
CA TYR A 49 -18.11 4.11 1.62
C TYR A 49 -19.35 3.25 1.39
N SER A 50 -20.31 3.83 0.68
CA SER A 50 -21.45 3.14 0.10
C SER A 50 -21.43 3.34 -1.42
N LEU A 51 -21.97 2.34 -2.13
CA LEU A 51 -21.96 2.30 -3.58
C LEU A 51 -23.38 2.03 -4.08
N TYR A 52 -23.90 2.91 -4.91
CA TYR A 52 -25.25 2.83 -5.46
C TYR A 52 -25.16 2.73 -6.97
N LYS A 53 -25.78 1.70 -7.56
CA LYS A 53 -25.97 1.61 -9.01
C LYS A 53 -27.24 2.39 -9.37
N THR A 54 -27.13 3.39 -10.24
CA THR A 54 -28.30 4.15 -10.72
C THR A 54 -28.84 3.57 -12.03
N ASP A 55 -27.96 3.06 -12.88
CA ASP A 55 -28.30 2.26 -14.07
C ASP A 55 -27.10 1.39 -14.48
N ASP A 56 -27.16 0.74 -15.65
CA ASP A 56 -26.13 -0.18 -16.14
C ASP A 56 -24.74 0.43 -16.37
N THR A 57 -24.66 1.75 -16.47
CA THR A 57 -23.43 2.49 -16.75
C THR A 57 -23.12 3.57 -15.71
N HIS A 58 -24.04 3.88 -14.81
CA HIS A 58 -23.87 4.95 -13.83
C HIS A 58 -23.95 4.45 -12.39
N TYR A 59 -23.03 4.96 -11.57
CA TYR A 59 -22.91 4.64 -10.16
C TYR A 59 -22.64 5.89 -9.33
N VAL A 60 -22.98 5.84 -8.05
CA VAL A 60 -22.62 6.85 -7.07
C VAL A 60 -21.85 6.18 -5.96
N LEU A 61 -20.59 6.57 -5.79
CA LEU A 61 -19.79 6.22 -4.62
C LEU A 61 -19.88 7.37 -3.62
N GLN A 62 -20.41 7.08 -2.44
CA GLN A 62 -20.47 8.03 -1.33
C GLN A 62 -19.43 7.62 -0.30
N TYR A 63 -18.46 8.48 -0.03
CA TYR A 63 -17.38 8.27 0.94
C TYR A 63 -17.62 9.11 2.19
N THR A 64 -17.78 8.47 3.34
CA THR A 64 -18.15 9.06 4.64
C THR A 64 -17.06 8.83 5.67
N ALA A 65 -15.93 9.52 5.51
CA ALA A 65 -14.83 9.50 6.48
C ALA A 65 -14.44 10.92 6.91
N THR A 66 -13.67 11.01 8.00
CA THR A 66 -13.09 12.27 8.48
C THR A 66 -11.72 12.58 7.86
N ARG A 67 -11.14 11.62 7.12
CA ARG A 67 -9.84 11.71 6.48
C ARG A 67 -9.93 11.27 5.02
N PRO A 68 -9.02 11.72 4.14
CA PRO A 68 -8.94 11.19 2.79
C PRO A 68 -8.59 9.70 2.75
N GLY A 69 -9.02 9.01 1.70
CA GLY A 69 -8.78 7.57 1.51
C GLY A 69 -8.46 7.20 0.06
N LEU A 70 -7.80 6.06 -0.12
CA LEU A 70 -7.60 5.45 -1.43
C LEU A 70 -8.62 4.36 -1.67
N ILE A 71 -9.36 4.48 -2.78
CA ILE A 71 -10.35 3.50 -3.24
C ILE A 71 -9.88 2.97 -4.59
N PHE A 72 -10.04 1.67 -4.84
CA PHE A 72 -9.64 1.06 -6.12
C PHE A 72 -10.86 0.84 -7.01
N LEU A 73 -11.01 1.68 -8.02
CA LEU A 73 -12.03 1.54 -9.06
C LEU A 73 -11.44 0.75 -10.22
N ASN A 74 -11.92 -0.48 -10.45
CA ASN A 74 -11.39 -1.38 -11.48
C ASN A 74 -9.85 -1.47 -11.45
N ASN A 75 -9.29 -1.69 -10.24
CA ASN A 75 -7.85 -1.72 -9.95
C ASN A 75 -7.09 -0.39 -10.12
N LYS A 76 -7.76 0.72 -10.45
CA LYS A 76 -7.15 2.06 -10.45
C LYS A 76 -7.39 2.74 -9.11
N PRO A 77 -6.34 3.14 -8.38
CA PRO A 77 -6.52 3.89 -7.16
C PRO A 77 -7.03 5.31 -7.48
N ILE A 78 -8.03 5.76 -6.73
CA ILE A 78 -8.52 7.14 -6.69
C ILE A 78 -8.40 7.68 -5.27
N TYR A 79 -7.94 8.91 -5.12
CA TYR A 79 -7.77 9.55 -3.81
C TYR A 79 -8.98 10.44 -3.51
N VAL A 80 -9.84 9.96 -2.60
CA VAL A 80 -11.12 10.61 -2.27
C VAL A 80 -10.92 11.48 -1.04
N THR A 81 -11.22 12.77 -1.16
CA THR A 81 -11.17 13.72 -0.02
C THR A 81 -12.58 13.97 0.51
N PRO A 82 -12.81 13.93 1.83
CA PRO A 82 -14.12 14.26 2.41
C PRO A 82 -14.67 15.60 1.92
N GLY A 83 -15.95 15.63 1.56
CA GLY A 83 -16.63 16.81 1.02
C GLY A 83 -16.40 17.10 -0.48
N ASP A 84 -15.60 16.30 -1.19
CA ASP A 84 -15.48 16.45 -2.65
C ASP A 84 -16.75 16.00 -3.38
N SER A 85 -17.05 16.66 -4.51
CA SER A 85 -18.10 16.25 -5.45
C SER A 85 -17.48 16.15 -6.84
N ILE A 86 -17.40 14.93 -7.38
CA ILE A 86 -16.63 14.59 -8.57
C ILE A 86 -17.49 13.87 -9.58
N ALA A 87 -17.41 14.29 -10.84
CA ALA A 87 -17.85 13.47 -11.97
C ALA A 87 -16.63 12.69 -12.49
N LEU A 88 -16.69 11.36 -12.45
CA LEU A 88 -15.63 10.45 -12.87
C LEU A 88 -16.12 9.56 -14.01
N THR A 89 -15.41 9.52 -15.11
CA THR A 89 -15.64 8.58 -16.21
C THR A 89 -14.52 7.55 -16.21
N TYR A 90 -14.86 6.27 -16.05
CA TYR A 90 -13.95 5.16 -16.28
C TYR A 90 -14.15 4.66 -17.71
N LYS A 91 -13.09 4.70 -18.51
CA LYS A 91 -13.14 4.32 -19.93
C LYS A 91 -12.23 3.13 -20.18
N MET A 92 -12.80 2.04 -20.69
CA MET A 92 -12.04 0.91 -21.25
C MET A 92 -11.93 1.06 -22.77
N PHE A 93 -10.78 0.71 -23.33
CA PHE A 93 -10.56 0.67 -24.77
C PHE A 93 -9.57 -0.44 -25.14
N PHE A 94 -9.75 -0.99 -26.33
CA PHE A 94 -8.87 -2.02 -26.88
C PHE A 94 -7.68 -1.34 -27.56
N GLN A 95 -6.46 -1.59 -27.08
CA GLN A 95 -5.24 -1.22 -27.81
C GLN A 95 -4.99 -2.19 -28.97
N THR A 96 -5.27 -3.47 -28.74
CA THR A 96 -5.31 -4.53 -29.76
C THR A 96 -6.50 -5.46 -29.47
N ARG A 97 -6.74 -6.50 -30.29
CA ARG A 97 -7.82 -7.47 -30.02
C ARG A 97 -7.74 -8.12 -28.63
N ASP A 98 -6.54 -8.30 -28.11
CA ASP A 98 -6.28 -9.01 -26.85
C ASP A 98 -5.74 -8.11 -25.72
N VAL A 99 -5.36 -6.86 -26.04
CA VAL A 99 -4.82 -5.91 -25.06
C VAL A 99 -5.86 -4.84 -24.78
N MET A 100 -6.44 -4.90 -23.58
CA MET A 100 -7.31 -3.86 -23.05
C MET A 100 -6.50 -2.85 -22.24
N SER A 101 -6.84 -1.58 -22.40
CA SER A 101 -6.31 -0.48 -21.61
C SER A 101 -7.47 0.35 -21.06
N ASP A 102 -7.18 1.10 -20.03
CA ASP A 102 -8.19 1.85 -19.29
C ASP A 102 -7.66 3.20 -18.80
N THR A 103 -8.58 4.13 -18.62
CA THR A 103 -8.27 5.49 -18.17
C THR A 103 -9.41 6.08 -17.33
N LEU A 104 -9.04 7.00 -16.45
CA LEU A 104 -9.95 7.80 -15.65
C LEU A 104 -10.03 9.24 -16.15
N MET A 105 -11.22 9.79 -16.34
CA MET A 105 -11.41 11.22 -16.61
C MET A 105 -12.24 11.82 -15.49
N ALA A 106 -11.78 12.89 -14.86
CA ALA A 106 -12.49 13.50 -13.74
C ALA A 106 -12.74 14.99 -13.97
N ALA A 107 -13.92 15.44 -13.59
CA ALA A 107 -14.31 16.85 -13.53
C ALA A 107 -14.80 17.19 -12.12
N GLY A 108 -14.64 18.45 -11.72
CA GLY A 108 -14.92 18.94 -10.38
C GLY A 108 -13.67 19.46 -9.67
N LYS A 109 -13.85 19.97 -8.45
CA LYS A 109 -12.75 20.42 -7.60
C LYS A 109 -11.85 19.23 -7.27
N ASN A 110 -10.53 19.40 -7.28
CA ASN A 110 -9.57 18.33 -6.97
C ASN A 110 -9.56 17.14 -7.95
N SER A 111 -10.08 17.28 -9.17
CA SER A 111 -10.15 16.19 -10.17
C SER A 111 -8.80 15.48 -10.43
N ALA A 112 -7.68 16.18 -10.28
CA ALA A 112 -6.34 15.60 -10.39
C ALA A 112 -6.09 14.44 -9.40
N ASN A 113 -6.70 14.47 -8.21
CA ASN A 113 -6.61 13.39 -7.21
C ASN A 113 -7.30 12.10 -7.66
N TYR A 114 -8.23 12.19 -8.61
CA TYR A 114 -9.00 11.06 -9.13
C TYR A 114 -8.41 10.53 -10.43
N MET A 115 -7.59 11.32 -11.12
CA MET A 115 -6.88 10.92 -12.33
C MET A 115 -5.41 10.57 -12.07
N PHE A 116 -4.94 10.61 -10.81
CA PHE A 116 -3.52 10.44 -10.51
C PHE A 116 -2.97 9.08 -10.97
N ALA A 117 -3.79 8.03 -10.97
CA ALA A 117 -3.44 6.71 -11.50
C ALA A 117 -3.02 6.79 -12.98
N ASN A 118 -3.68 7.63 -13.79
CA ASN A 118 -3.27 7.86 -15.18
C ASN A 118 -1.92 8.59 -15.22
N LEU A 119 -1.75 9.61 -14.38
CA LEU A 119 -0.52 10.41 -14.34
C LEU A 119 0.68 9.51 -14.02
N ILE A 120 0.54 8.57 -13.09
CA ILE A 120 1.60 7.62 -12.74
C ILE A 120 1.75 6.48 -13.77
N ALA A 121 0.70 6.11 -14.50
CA ALA A 121 0.77 5.13 -15.57
C ALA A 121 1.45 5.65 -16.85
N THR A 122 1.47 6.97 -17.06
CA THR A 122 2.03 7.60 -18.29
C THR A 122 3.55 7.55 -18.42
N ARG A 123 4.27 6.95 -17.45
CA ARG A 123 5.71 6.69 -17.59
C ARG A 123 6.03 5.22 -17.39
N ALA A 124 6.41 4.57 -18.49
CA ALA A 124 7.62 3.77 -18.47
C ALA A 124 8.77 4.80 -18.45
N LEU A 125 9.36 5.06 -17.29
CA LEU A 125 10.76 5.47 -17.34
C LEU A 125 11.46 4.34 -18.11
N ASP A 126 12.30 4.65 -19.11
CA ASP A 126 13.23 3.69 -19.73
C ASP A 126 14.29 3.26 -18.70
N ASN A 127 13.85 2.92 -17.50
CA ASN A 127 14.66 2.41 -16.42
C ASN A 127 14.82 0.94 -16.74
N TYR A 128 15.90 0.65 -17.43
CA TYR A 128 16.58 -0.62 -17.29
C TYR A 128 16.69 -0.91 -15.79
N PHE A 129 15.84 -1.82 -15.31
CA PHE A 129 15.89 -2.26 -13.93
C PHE A 129 17.21 -3.01 -13.76
N PRO A 130 18.10 -2.59 -12.84
CA PRO A 130 19.43 -3.16 -12.78
C PRO A 130 19.33 -4.65 -12.45
N ASP A 131 20.07 -5.48 -13.17
CA ASP A 131 20.19 -6.92 -12.92
C ASP A 131 21.50 -7.16 -12.17
N PHE A 132 21.44 -7.61 -10.91
CA PHE A 132 22.62 -7.83 -10.09
C PHE A 132 23.61 -8.84 -10.70
N LYS A 133 23.18 -9.65 -11.68
CA LYS A 133 24.02 -10.59 -12.43
C LYS A 133 24.93 -9.91 -13.46
N GLU A 134 24.69 -8.64 -13.78
CA GLU A 134 25.56 -7.87 -14.66
C GLU A 134 27.00 -7.81 -14.12
N ALA A 135 27.97 -7.85 -15.04
CA ALA A 135 29.39 -7.86 -14.70
C ALA A 135 29.82 -6.71 -13.77
N ARG A 136 29.19 -5.53 -13.89
CA ARG A 136 29.48 -4.35 -13.05
C ARG A 136 29.06 -4.51 -11.58
N TYR A 137 28.14 -5.42 -11.28
CA TYR A 137 27.60 -5.62 -9.92
C TYR A 137 28.10 -6.90 -9.24
N LYS A 138 28.63 -7.86 -10.02
CA LYS A 138 29.04 -9.20 -9.57
C LYS A 138 29.82 -9.22 -8.24
N ASN A 139 30.69 -8.23 -8.01
CA ASN A 139 31.49 -8.09 -6.78
C ASN A 139 31.28 -6.75 -6.06
N ASN A 140 30.23 -5.99 -6.39
CA ASN A 140 29.98 -4.67 -5.83
C ASN A 140 28.50 -4.45 -5.52
N VAL A 141 28.03 -5.13 -4.47
CA VAL A 141 26.65 -5.03 -3.99
C VAL A 141 26.27 -3.61 -3.54
N VAL A 142 27.26 -2.80 -3.13
CA VAL A 142 27.05 -1.39 -2.76
C VAL A 142 26.71 -0.55 -4.00
N LEU A 143 27.42 -0.76 -5.11
CA LEU A 143 27.11 -0.08 -6.37
C LEU A 143 25.71 -0.45 -6.87
N PHE A 144 25.34 -1.72 -6.76
CA PHE A 144 24.00 -2.20 -7.11
C PHE A 144 22.91 -1.52 -6.26
N TYR A 145 23.07 -1.52 -4.94
CA TYR A 145 22.18 -0.83 -4.01
C TYR A 145 22.05 0.68 -4.33
N ASN A 146 23.17 1.36 -4.56
CA ASN A 146 23.17 2.79 -4.88
C ASN A 146 22.41 3.10 -6.18
N GLN A 147 22.48 2.22 -7.18
CA GLN A 147 21.70 2.38 -8.41
C GLN A 147 20.20 2.26 -8.13
N LEU A 148 19.77 1.28 -7.33
CA LEU A 148 18.36 1.14 -6.93
C LEU A 148 17.85 2.39 -6.19
N CYS A 149 18.65 2.96 -5.28
CA CYS A 149 18.31 4.21 -4.59
C CYS A 149 18.22 5.40 -5.56
N LYS A 150 19.16 5.52 -6.50
CA LYS A 150 19.15 6.58 -7.51
C LYS A 150 17.90 6.51 -8.40
N ASP A 151 17.46 5.30 -8.75
CA ASP A 151 16.24 5.10 -9.53
C ASP A 151 15.00 5.51 -8.73
N GLU A 152 14.96 5.21 -7.43
CA GLU A 152 13.93 5.69 -6.49
C GLU A 152 13.88 7.22 -6.45
N GLU A 153 15.03 7.89 -6.28
CA GLU A 153 15.14 9.35 -6.21
C GLU A 153 14.75 10.04 -7.52
N THR A 154 15.13 9.45 -8.65
CA THR A 154 14.78 9.95 -9.98
C THR A 154 13.28 9.86 -10.22
N TYR A 155 12.66 8.74 -9.84
CA TYR A 155 11.21 8.56 -9.83
C TYR A 155 10.53 9.61 -8.92
N ASN A 156 11.02 9.69 -7.68
CA ASN A 156 10.94 10.81 -6.72
C ASN A 156 10.67 12.15 -7.37
N THR A 157 11.74 12.65 -7.99
CA THR A 157 11.85 14.00 -8.50
C THR A 157 10.92 14.25 -9.68
N TYR A 158 10.76 13.26 -10.56
CA TYR A 158 9.88 13.40 -11.72
C TYR A 158 8.42 13.50 -11.32
N PHE A 159 7.92 12.55 -10.52
CA PHE A 159 6.51 12.52 -10.16
C PHE A 159 6.13 13.65 -9.23
N ASP A 160 7.03 14.09 -8.36
CA ASP A 160 6.80 15.31 -7.57
C ASP A 160 6.51 16.52 -8.48
N LYS A 161 7.35 16.77 -9.49
CA LYS A 161 7.13 17.86 -10.45
C LYS A 161 5.83 17.69 -11.22
N LEU A 162 5.57 16.49 -11.77
CA LEU A 162 4.38 16.21 -12.56
C LEU A 162 3.09 16.40 -11.76
N LEU A 163 3.01 15.82 -10.56
CA LEU A 163 1.80 15.82 -9.75
C LEU A 163 1.52 17.20 -9.15
N ASN A 164 2.56 17.94 -8.74
CA ASN A 164 2.39 19.33 -8.32
C ASN A 164 1.88 20.21 -9.48
N ALA A 165 2.45 20.07 -10.68
CA ALA A 165 2.01 20.83 -11.85
C ALA A 165 0.55 20.52 -12.27
N ARG A 166 0.04 19.33 -11.92
CA ARG A 166 -1.35 18.92 -12.17
C ARG A 166 -2.30 19.29 -11.02
N GLY A 167 -1.80 19.85 -9.93
CA GLY A 167 -2.61 20.25 -8.78
C GLY A 167 -3.08 19.07 -7.90
N CYS A 168 -2.33 17.96 -7.88
CA CYS A 168 -2.60 16.87 -6.95
C CYS A 168 -2.37 17.31 -5.49
N ASN A 169 -3.13 16.72 -4.56
CA ASN A 169 -3.00 17.00 -3.14
C ASN A 169 -1.58 16.65 -2.62
N PRO A 170 -0.90 17.54 -1.88
CA PRO A 170 0.43 17.28 -1.34
C PRO A 170 0.53 16.01 -0.48
N VAL A 171 -0.55 15.64 0.23
CA VAL A 171 -0.62 14.40 1.02
C VAL A 171 -0.52 13.16 0.13
N LEU A 172 -1.21 13.18 -1.02
CA LEU A 172 -1.15 12.12 -2.03
C LEU A 172 0.24 12.02 -2.66
N ILE A 173 0.88 13.17 -2.95
CA ILE A 173 2.25 13.21 -3.48
C ILE A 173 3.23 12.62 -2.47
N ALA A 174 3.11 13.01 -1.19
CA ALA A 174 3.95 12.48 -0.12
C ALA A 174 3.72 10.98 0.10
N TYR A 175 2.47 10.52 0.01
CA TYR A 175 2.12 9.10 0.03
C TYR A 175 2.82 8.33 -1.10
N LEU A 176 2.79 8.83 -2.33
CA LEU A 176 3.43 8.16 -3.47
C LEU A 176 4.94 8.02 -3.30
N LYS A 177 5.61 9.03 -2.73
CA LYS A 177 7.04 8.93 -2.38
C LYS A 177 7.29 7.78 -1.39
N ARG A 178 6.45 7.66 -0.36
CA ARG A 178 6.56 6.56 0.62
C ARG A 178 6.18 5.21 0.02
N ALA A 179 5.19 5.13 -0.85
CA ALA A 179 4.87 3.91 -1.59
C ALA A 179 6.04 3.47 -2.48
N LYS A 180 6.74 4.41 -3.12
CA LYS A 180 7.94 4.10 -3.90
C LYS A 180 9.11 3.65 -3.01
N ARG A 181 9.27 4.25 -1.83
CA ARG A 181 10.21 3.78 -0.82
C ARG A 181 9.93 2.35 -0.38
N ASN A 182 8.66 2.02 -0.18
CA ASN A 182 8.25 0.65 0.14
C ASN A 182 8.57 -0.31 -1.03
N GLN A 183 8.39 0.13 -2.27
CA GLN A 183 8.79 -0.65 -3.45
C GLN A 183 10.31 -0.89 -3.50
N LEU A 184 11.15 0.09 -3.17
CA LEU A 184 12.59 -0.13 -3.03
C LEU A 184 12.85 -1.23 -2.01
N LEU A 185 12.24 -1.18 -0.83
CA LEU A 185 12.44 -2.20 0.21
C LEU A 185 12.01 -3.60 -0.25
N PHE A 186 10.91 -3.73 -1.00
CA PHE A 186 10.54 -5.00 -1.64
C PHE A 186 11.61 -5.49 -2.62
N ASN A 187 12.13 -4.59 -3.46
CA ASN A 187 13.19 -4.94 -4.41
C ASN A 187 14.46 -5.40 -3.68
N LEU A 188 14.83 -4.73 -2.58
CA LEU A 188 15.98 -5.13 -1.77
C LEU A 188 15.78 -6.53 -1.16
N ILE A 189 14.60 -6.82 -0.60
CA ILE A 189 14.28 -8.16 -0.08
C ILE A 189 14.32 -9.20 -1.21
N TYR A 190 13.78 -8.87 -2.38
CA TYR A 190 13.79 -9.75 -3.55
C TYR A 190 15.22 -10.10 -3.97
N PHE A 191 16.07 -9.09 -4.17
CA PHE A 191 17.45 -9.30 -4.59
C PHE A 191 18.31 -9.99 -3.53
N GLU A 192 18.01 -9.78 -2.25
CA GLU A 192 18.67 -10.53 -1.18
C GLU A 192 18.36 -12.03 -1.28
N ASN A 193 17.11 -12.40 -1.53
CA ASN A 193 16.75 -13.81 -1.75
C ASN A 193 17.45 -14.38 -2.99
N GLU A 194 17.51 -13.63 -4.10
CA GLU A 194 18.25 -14.08 -5.28
C GLU A 194 19.76 -14.25 -5.00
N MET A 195 20.34 -13.37 -4.17
CA MET A 195 21.74 -13.48 -3.75
C MET A 195 21.97 -14.71 -2.84
N ASP A 196 21.02 -15.03 -1.97
CA ASP A 196 21.06 -16.22 -1.12
C ASP A 196 20.99 -17.51 -1.95
N GLU A 197 20.02 -17.61 -2.87
CA GLU A 197 19.86 -18.75 -3.79
C GLU A 197 21.12 -18.98 -4.66
N THR A 198 21.77 -17.90 -5.08
CA THR A 198 23.00 -17.95 -5.90
C THR A 198 24.29 -18.02 -5.08
N HIS A 199 24.20 -18.10 -3.74
CA HIS A 199 25.33 -18.14 -2.82
C HIS A 199 26.33 -16.99 -3.05
N ASN A 200 25.82 -15.78 -3.29
CA ASN A 200 26.64 -14.62 -3.61
C ASN A 200 27.50 -14.21 -2.40
N PRO A 201 28.83 -14.03 -2.54
CA PRO A 201 29.70 -13.66 -1.42
C PRO A 201 29.40 -12.28 -0.82
N GLY A 202 28.70 -11.41 -1.56
CA GLY A 202 28.25 -10.10 -1.11
C GLY A 202 26.96 -10.12 -0.28
N LEU A 203 26.31 -11.28 -0.10
CA LEU A 203 25.03 -11.41 0.60
C LEU A 203 25.05 -10.71 1.97
N ALA A 204 26.02 -11.03 2.84
CA ALA A 204 26.08 -10.45 4.18
C ALA A 204 26.19 -8.91 4.18
N ALA A 205 26.95 -8.35 3.23
CA ALA A 205 27.06 -6.90 3.08
C ALA A 205 25.75 -6.29 2.57
N PHE A 206 25.08 -6.94 1.62
CA PHE A 206 23.79 -6.52 1.09
C PHE A 206 22.68 -6.62 2.16
N SER A 207 22.63 -7.71 2.93
CA SER A 207 21.71 -7.91 4.05
C SER A 207 21.75 -6.76 5.06
N LYS A 208 22.94 -6.24 5.35
CA LYS A 208 23.12 -5.08 6.24
C LYS A 208 22.56 -3.80 5.62
N LEU A 209 22.68 -3.62 4.30
CA LEU A 209 22.04 -2.50 3.59
C LEU A 209 20.52 -2.61 3.67
N VAL A 210 19.94 -3.81 3.51
CA VAL A 210 18.49 -4.02 3.67
C VAL A 210 18.04 -3.62 5.07
N ASP A 211 18.74 -4.07 6.12
CA ASP A 211 18.39 -3.71 7.51
C ASP A 211 18.47 -2.21 7.76
N ASN A 212 19.57 -1.57 7.34
CA ASN A 212 19.79 -0.14 7.53
C ASN A 212 18.73 0.67 6.78
N THR A 213 18.36 0.23 5.57
CA THR A 213 17.33 0.88 4.77
C THR A 213 15.96 0.77 5.43
N MET A 214 15.62 -0.42 5.94
CA MET A 214 14.37 -0.65 6.65
C MET A 214 14.30 0.18 7.94
N ALA A 215 15.32 0.08 8.81
CA ALA A 215 15.38 0.80 10.08
C ALA A 215 15.48 2.32 9.93
N GLY A 216 16.10 2.80 8.85
CA GLY A 216 16.19 4.22 8.52
C GLY A 216 14.95 4.77 7.79
N THR A 217 13.99 3.92 7.41
CA THR A 217 12.76 4.37 6.75
C THR A 217 11.73 4.79 7.79
N LYS A 218 11.21 6.01 7.64
CA LYS A 218 10.12 6.51 8.48
C LYS A 218 8.78 5.96 8.00
N PHE A 219 8.20 5.04 8.76
CA PHE A 219 6.86 4.53 8.50
C PHE A 219 5.82 5.38 9.24
N LEU A 220 4.71 5.70 8.56
CA LEU A 220 3.61 6.44 9.17
C LEU A 220 2.41 5.50 9.33
N PRO A 221 1.78 5.45 10.52
CA PRO A 221 0.58 4.63 10.72
C PRO A 221 -0.55 4.96 9.72
N GLY A 222 -0.75 6.24 9.41
CA GLY A 222 -1.76 6.67 8.45
C GLY A 222 -1.53 6.21 7.00
N ASP A 223 -0.34 5.71 6.65
CA ASP A 223 -0.12 5.15 5.31
C ASP A 223 -0.69 3.75 5.15
N ALA A 224 -0.77 2.95 6.22
CA ALA A 224 -1.44 1.66 6.16
C ALA A 224 -2.96 1.80 6.00
N ASP A 225 -3.52 2.96 6.36
CA ASP A 225 -4.91 3.31 6.01
C ASP A 225 -5.06 3.62 4.51
N LEU A 226 -3.95 3.98 3.86
CA LEU A 226 -3.89 4.35 2.45
C LEU A 226 -3.29 3.23 1.58
N SER A 227 -2.65 2.20 2.13
CA SER A 227 -1.98 1.16 1.34
C SER A 227 -1.74 -0.17 2.06
N PHE A 228 -2.26 -1.23 1.45
CA PHE A 228 -1.82 -2.61 1.61
C PHE A 228 -0.31 -2.82 1.44
N ILE A 229 0.37 -1.97 0.67
CA ILE A 229 1.79 -2.15 0.32
C ILE A 229 2.67 -2.14 1.57
N GLN A 230 2.41 -1.21 2.50
CA GLN A 230 3.21 -1.08 3.72
C GLN A 230 3.05 -2.29 4.65
N GLU A 231 1.81 -2.74 4.84
CA GLU A 231 1.50 -3.90 5.67
C GLU A 231 2.17 -5.17 5.10
N ASN A 232 2.18 -5.35 3.76
CA ASN A 232 2.87 -6.48 3.12
C ASN A 232 4.37 -6.39 3.26
N LEU A 233 4.91 -5.18 3.24
CA LEU A 233 6.34 -4.97 3.36
C LEU A 233 6.81 -5.47 4.74
N PHE A 234 6.08 -5.13 5.81
CA PHE A 234 6.39 -5.63 7.15
C PHE A 234 6.32 -7.15 7.22
N ARG A 235 5.28 -7.76 6.64
CA ARG A 235 5.16 -9.21 6.57
C ARG A 235 6.32 -9.86 5.81
N LYS A 236 6.64 -9.38 4.61
CA LYS A 236 7.75 -9.90 3.80
C LYS A 236 9.09 -9.70 4.48
N TYR A 237 9.31 -8.57 5.14
CA TYR A 237 10.52 -8.33 5.90
C TYR A 237 10.65 -9.28 7.09
N LEU A 238 9.57 -9.55 7.83
CA LEU A 238 9.57 -10.57 8.88
C LEU A 238 9.88 -11.96 8.31
N THR A 239 9.26 -12.35 7.19
CA THR A 239 9.57 -13.62 6.51
C THR A 239 11.04 -13.72 6.15
N ARG A 240 11.63 -12.63 5.64
CA ARG A 240 13.06 -12.53 5.35
C ARG A 240 13.90 -12.70 6.62
N LEU A 241 13.54 -12.05 7.73
CA LEU A 241 14.25 -12.25 9.01
C LEU A 241 14.22 -13.72 9.44
N VAL A 242 13.04 -14.34 9.41
CA VAL A 242 12.87 -15.75 9.80
C VAL A 242 13.71 -16.68 8.94
N ASN A 243 13.66 -16.52 7.62
CA ASN A 243 14.30 -17.45 6.70
C ASN A 243 15.81 -17.24 6.60
N ILE A 244 16.27 -15.99 6.48
CA ILE A 244 17.68 -15.68 6.19
C ILE A 244 18.49 -15.52 7.48
N LYS A 245 17.90 -14.98 8.55
CA LYS A 245 18.66 -14.59 9.76
C LYS A 245 18.45 -15.46 10.98
N PHE A 246 17.24 -15.98 11.14
CA PHE A 246 16.85 -16.75 12.32
C PHE A 246 16.49 -18.20 11.96
N TYR A 247 17.15 -18.76 10.94
CA TYR A 247 17.19 -20.19 10.62
C TYR A 247 15.82 -20.89 10.70
N HIS A 248 14.80 -20.28 10.10
CA HIS A 248 13.42 -20.78 10.08
C HIS A 248 12.79 -21.03 11.46
N LEU A 249 13.32 -20.39 12.49
CA LEU A 249 12.93 -20.56 13.89
C LEU A 249 12.97 -22.04 14.33
N ASN A 250 14.02 -22.75 13.92
CA ASN A 250 14.17 -24.18 14.20
C ASN A 250 14.44 -24.46 15.69
N THR A 251 15.00 -23.51 16.42
CA THR A 251 15.31 -23.67 17.85
C THR A 251 14.70 -22.56 18.72
N LYS A 252 14.61 -22.81 20.03
CA LYS A 252 14.25 -21.78 21.02
C LYS A 252 15.20 -20.57 21.00
N LYS A 253 16.49 -20.81 20.70
CA LYS A 253 17.51 -19.75 20.61
C LYS A 253 17.24 -18.82 19.43
N ASP A 254 16.90 -19.38 18.27
CA ASP A 254 16.57 -18.59 17.07
C ASP A 254 15.35 -17.71 17.32
N TYR A 255 14.34 -18.29 17.96
CA TYR A 255 13.13 -17.57 18.34
C TYR A 255 13.41 -16.43 19.34
N ALA A 256 14.15 -16.72 20.42
CA ALA A 256 14.54 -15.70 21.38
C ALA A 256 15.38 -14.59 20.73
N GLY A 257 16.24 -14.94 19.77
CA GLY A 257 16.99 -13.99 18.96
C GLY A 257 16.10 -13.09 18.11
N LEU A 258 15.09 -13.64 17.44
CA LEU A 258 14.11 -12.85 16.68
C LEU A 258 13.31 -11.91 17.59
N LEU A 259 12.84 -12.39 18.75
CA LEU A 259 12.14 -11.52 19.71
C LEU A 259 13.04 -10.38 20.20
N GLY A 260 14.29 -10.67 20.55
CA GLY A 260 15.26 -9.65 20.93
C GLY A 260 15.50 -8.62 19.82
N TYR A 261 15.53 -9.06 18.55
CA TYR A 261 15.60 -8.16 17.39
C TYR A 261 14.36 -7.28 17.29
N ILE A 262 13.16 -7.85 17.42
CA ILE A 262 11.91 -7.08 17.37
C ILE A 262 11.88 -6.07 18.51
N ASP A 263 12.27 -6.44 19.73
CA ASP A 263 12.27 -5.54 20.89
C ASP A 263 13.20 -4.34 20.70
N GLY A 264 14.38 -4.58 20.12
CA GLY A 264 15.37 -3.56 19.80
C GLY A 264 15.05 -2.73 18.55
N TYR A 265 14.00 -3.04 17.79
CA TYR A 265 13.67 -2.31 16.57
C TYR A 265 13.17 -0.90 16.91
N PRO A 266 13.67 0.17 16.26
CA PRO A 266 13.44 1.54 16.71
C PRO A 266 11.99 2.01 16.56
N ASP A 267 11.29 1.55 15.53
CA ASP A 267 9.93 1.99 15.23
C ASP A 267 8.90 1.08 15.92
N THR A 268 8.22 1.60 16.95
CA THR A 268 7.15 0.90 17.68
C THR A 268 6.04 0.42 16.75
N TYR A 269 5.67 1.22 15.76
CA TYR A 269 4.60 0.84 14.84
C TYR A 269 5.00 -0.37 14.00
N VAL A 270 6.25 -0.46 13.53
CA VAL A 270 6.77 -1.65 12.84
C VAL A 270 6.85 -2.86 13.77
N ARG A 271 7.29 -2.67 15.03
CA ARG A 271 7.38 -3.75 16.02
C ARG A 271 6.04 -4.46 16.22
N GLU A 272 4.96 -3.70 16.33
CA GLU A 272 3.61 -4.25 16.50
C GLU A 272 3.20 -5.12 15.31
N TYR A 273 3.52 -4.72 14.08
CA TYR A 273 3.30 -5.57 12.90
C TYR A 273 4.18 -6.82 12.88
N PHE A 274 5.43 -6.76 13.35
CA PHE A 274 6.26 -7.95 13.44
C PHE A 274 5.70 -8.97 14.43
N ILE A 275 5.26 -8.52 15.61
CA ILE A 275 4.63 -9.43 16.58
C ILE A 275 3.29 -9.98 16.03
N TYR A 276 2.47 -9.14 15.40
CA TYR A 276 1.23 -9.58 14.75
C TYR A 276 1.48 -10.69 13.72
N ASN A 277 2.39 -10.46 12.78
CA ASN A 277 2.69 -11.43 11.73
C ASN A 277 3.39 -12.68 12.31
N LEU A 278 4.17 -12.55 13.39
CA LEU A 278 4.74 -13.69 14.10
C LEU A 278 3.64 -14.58 14.70
N LEU A 279 2.64 -13.99 15.35
CA LEU A 279 1.49 -14.70 15.91
C LEU A 279 0.63 -15.36 14.84
N LYS A 280 0.42 -14.68 13.70
CA LYS A 280 -0.47 -15.12 12.62
C LYS A 280 0.18 -16.16 11.70
N ASP A 281 1.35 -15.85 11.16
CA ASP A 281 1.99 -16.67 10.11
C ASP A 281 2.89 -17.78 10.69
N TYR A 282 3.34 -17.66 11.94
CA TYR A 282 4.26 -18.60 12.57
C TYR A 282 3.69 -19.24 13.85
N LYS A 283 2.35 -19.30 13.98
CA LYS A 283 1.62 -19.88 15.13
C LYS A 283 2.13 -21.28 15.51
N ASN A 284 2.43 -22.11 14.52
CA ASN A 284 2.94 -23.47 14.71
C ASN A 284 4.36 -23.53 15.31
N LYS A 285 5.14 -22.45 15.20
CA LYS A 285 6.48 -22.33 15.81
C LYS A 285 6.41 -21.73 17.22
N LEU A 286 5.26 -21.22 17.65
CA LEU A 286 5.08 -20.60 18.97
C LEU A 286 5.19 -21.59 20.13
N ASN A 287 4.99 -22.90 19.90
CA ASN A 287 5.16 -23.94 20.95
C ASN A 287 6.58 -23.97 21.56
N LEU A 288 7.53 -23.26 20.95
CA LEU A 288 8.90 -23.09 21.45
C LEU A 288 9.01 -22.00 22.53
N VAL A 289 7.98 -21.16 22.72
CA VAL A 289 7.93 -20.05 23.68
C VAL A 289 6.59 -20.03 24.42
N ASP A 290 6.59 -19.42 25.60
CA ASP A 290 5.39 -19.16 26.38
C ASP A 290 4.45 -18.17 25.65
N ASN A 291 3.28 -18.66 25.24
CA ASN A 291 2.26 -17.90 24.52
C ASN A 291 1.69 -16.73 25.36
N GLU A 292 1.75 -16.85 26.69
CA GLU A 292 1.32 -15.80 27.61
C GLU A 292 2.17 -14.53 27.45
N THR A 293 3.48 -14.69 27.23
CA THR A 293 4.42 -13.58 27.02
C THR A 293 4.08 -12.74 25.77
N LEU A 294 3.67 -13.37 24.66
CA LEU A 294 3.30 -12.63 23.45
C LEU A 294 1.91 -12.01 23.57
N THR A 295 0.97 -12.71 24.20
CA THR A 295 -0.38 -12.21 24.45
C THR A 295 -0.35 -10.96 25.32
N ASN A 296 0.48 -10.94 26.37
CA ASN A 296 0.67 -9.76 27.22
C ASN A 296 1.27 -8.57 26.46
N ARG A 297 2.15 -8.81 25.47
CA ARG A 297 2.69 -7.74 24.63
C ARG A 297 1.61 -7.08 23.77
N VAL A 298 0.70 -7.87 23.20
CA VAL A 298 -0.41 -7.36 22.37
C VAL A 298 -1.29 -6.37 23.16
N GLN A 299 -1.50 -6.60 24.45
CA GLN A 299 -2.29 -5.69 25.30
C GLN A 299 -1.69 -4.27 25.37
N THR A 300 -0.38 -4.14 25.15
CA THR A 300 0.33 -2.84 25.19
C THR A 300 0.37 -2.10 23.86
N PHE A 301 -0.09 -2.71 22.75
CA PHE A 301 0.00 -2.09 21.43
C PHE A 301 -0.75 -0.77 21.30
N SER A 302 -0.17 0.16 20.57
CA SER A 302 -0.78 1.43 20.22
C SER A 302 -1.75 1.28 19.03
N ASN A 303 -1.47 0.37 18.09
CA ASN A 303 -2.30 0.10 16.93
C ASN A 303 -3.58 -0.69 17.31
N GLN A 304 -4.72 0.01 17.26
CA GLN A 304 -6.02 -0.56 17.61
C GLN A 304 -6.54 -1.58 16.59
N ASP A 305 -6.12 -1.48 15.32
CA ASP A 305 -6.52 -2.43 14.28
C ASP A 305 -5.90 -3.81 14.56
N ILE A 306 -4.61 -3.84 14.90
CA ILE A 306 -3.90 -5.07 15.29
C ILE A 306 -4.53 -5.66 16.55
N LYS A 307 -4.81 -4.82 17.56
CA LYS A 307 -5.44 -5.27 18.81
C LYS A 307 -6.81 -5.89 18.58
N SER A 308 -7.64 -5.24 17.76
CA SER A 308 -8.99 -5.72 17.46
C SER A 308 -8.94 -7.05 16.71
N GLU A 309 -8.05 -7.16 15.72
CA GLU A 309 -7.87 -8.38 14.94
C GLU A 309 -7.38 -9.55 15.80
N ILE A 310 -6.34 -9.37 16.63
CA ILE A 310 -5.80 -10.46 17.46
C ILE A 310 -6.83 -10.96 18.51
N ASN A 311 -7.68 -10.07 19.01
CA ASN A 311 -8.72 -10.41 19.97
C ASN A 311 -10.00 -10.94 19.32
N ASP A 312 -10.09 -11.02 17.99
CA ASP A 312 -11.24 -11.62 17.30
C ASP A 312 -11.22 -13.15 17.55
N PRO A 313 -12.25 -13.72 18.20
CA PRO A 313 -12.31 -15.15 18.51
C PRO A 313 -12.38 -16.08 17.28
N LYS A 314 -12.35 -15.53 16.06
CA LYS A 314 -12.32 -16.29 14.79
C LYS A 314 -10.91 -16.66 14.30
N LEU A 315 -9.83 -16.33 15.02
CA LEU A 315 -8.41 -16.68 14.73
C LEU A 315 -7.85 -17.81 15.61
#